data_AF-A0A7S4NCU4-F1
#
_entry.id   AF-A0A7S4NCU4-F1
#
_cell.length_a   1.000
_cell.length_b   1.000
_cell.length_c   1.000
_cell.angle_alpha   90.00
_cell.angle_beta   90.00
_cell.angle_gamma   90.00
#
_symmetry.space_group_name_H-M   'P 1'
#
loop_
_entity.id
_entity.type
_entity.pdbx_description
1 polymer ?
#
loop_
_entity_poly.entity_id
_entity_poly.type
_entity_poly.pdbx_seq_one_letter_code
_entity_poly.pdbx_strand_id
1 'polypeptide(L)'
;MWNALHAAMERSSCRKNGFVILFDRTKALSSSNRAKFHSFAQLIVSLVNCVPLSFRAVHYVFGPNHSWRDIILSWELRVLGGIFGILMKQKTVVHVESFEDLVLNLGVAYGISSNNIPATLGGSLDSEYCGQWLTSRRGINT
;
A
#
# COMPACT_ATOMS: atom_id res chain seq x y z
N MET A 1 -10.78 1.22 -11.20
CA MET A 1 -10.89 -0.05 -10.45
C MET A 1 -9.62 -0.20 -9.61
N TRP A 2 -9.61 0.21 -8.34
CA TRP A 2 -8.38 0.19 -7.52
C TRP A 2 -8.71 -0.22 -6.09
N ASN A 3 -8.16 -1.36 -5.69
CA ASN A 3 -7.86 -1.86 -4.35
C ASN A 3 -7.24 -3.25 -4.54
N ALA A 4 -6.19 -3.35 -5.36
CA ALA A 4 -5.47 -4.61 -5.47
C ALA A 4 -4.49 -4.65 -4.29
N LEU A 5 -4.71 -5.60 -3.38
CA LEU A 5 -3.70 -5.98 -2.40
C LEU A 5 -2.56 -6.62 -3.20
N HIS A 6 -1.50 -5.85 -3.39
CA HIS A 6 -0.49 -6.14 -4.40
C HIS A 6 0.64 -7.07 -3.94
N ALA A 7 0.67 -7.48 -2.68
CA ALA A 7 1.72 -8.35 -2.16
C ALA A 7 1.12 -9.32 -1.12
N ALA A 8 1.32 -10.62 -1.33
CA ALA A 8 0.91 -11.66 -0.39
C ALA A 8 2.16 -12.39 0.09
N MET A 9 2.61 -12.09 1.32
CA MET A 9 3.67 -12.87 1.96
C MET A 9 3.08 -14.19 2.49
N GLU A 10 3.94 -15.18 2.69
CA GLU A 10 3.57 -16.40 3.41
C GLU A 10 3.03 -16.09 4.82
N ARG A 11 2.08 -16.90 5.29
CA ARG A 11 1.39 -16.68 6.58
C ARG A 11 2.35 -16.66 7.77
N SER A 12 3.39 -17.48 7.74
CA SER A 12 4.48 -17.53 8.71
C SER A 12 5.24 -16.20 8.76
N SER A 13 5.60 -15.66 7.59
CA SER A 13 6.28 -14.38 7.43
C SER A 13 5.40 -13.20 7.87
N CYS A 14 4.11 -13.20 7.55
CA CYS A 14 3.18 -12.17 8.02
C CYS A 14 3.07 -12.11 9.55
N ARG A 15 3.06 -13.26 10.23
CA ARG A 15 2.99 -13.30 11.70
C ARG A 15 4.23 -12.70 12.36
N LYS A 16 5.40 -12.94 11.78
CA LYS A 16 6.69 -12.43 12.29
C LYS A 16 6.91 -10.96 11.93
N ASN A 17 6.67 -10.62 10.68
CA ASN A 17 7.08 -9.32 10.12
C ASN A 17 5.93 -8.31 10.12
N GLY A 18 4.68 -8.75 10.25
CA GLY A 18 3.51 -7.89 10.18
C GLY A 18 3.03 -7.67 8.74
N PHE A 19 2.35 -6.56 8.51
CA PHE A 19 1.91 -6.14 7.17
C PHE A 19 2.19 -4.66 6.92
N VAL A 20 2.41 -4.35 5.64
CA VAL A 20 2.47 -2.99 5.11
C VAL A 20 1.36 -2.80 4.08
N ILE A 21 0.95 -1.56 3.88
CA ILE A 21 -0.04 -1.20 2.86
C ILE A 21 0.63 -0.30 1.84
N LEU A 22 0.52 -0.64 0.55
CA LEU A 22 0.96 0.21 -0.55
C LEU A 22 -0.26 0.97 -1.10
N PHE A 23 -0.17 2.29 -1.13
CA PHE A 23 -1.17 3.17 -1.70
C PHE A 23 -0.59 3.89 -2.92
N ASP A 24 -0.87 3.34 -4.09
CA ASP A 24 -0.32 3.85 -5.34
C ASP A 24 -1.22 4.95 -5.94
N ARG A 25 -0.58 6.11 -6.11
CA ARG A 25 -1.12 7.38 -6.61
C ARG A 25 -0.44 7.82 -7.90
N THR A 26 0.34 6.95 -8.52
CA THR A 26 1.07 7.25 -9.76
C THR A 26 0.15 7.74 -10.87
N LYS A 27 -1.09 7.22 -10.95
CA LYS A 27 -2.10 7.56 -11.97
C LYS A 27 -3.28 8.38 -11.43
N ALA A 28 -3.25 8.83 -10.18
CA ALA A 28 -4.42 9.47 -9.56
C ALA A 28 -4.56 10.93 -9.98
N LEU A 29 -5.39 11.18 -10.99
CA LEU A 29 -5.56 12.51 -11.61
C LEU A 29 -6.84 13.29 -11.21
N SER A 30 -7.62 12.88 -10.20
CA SER A 30 -8.86 13.63 -9.90
C SER A 30 -9.32 13.66 -8.44
N SER A 31 -10.02 14.76 -8.13
CA SER A 31 -10.72 15.06 -6.88
C SER A 31 -11.94 14.15 -6.60
N SER A 32 -12.35 13.30 -7.54
CA SER A 32 -13.53 12.43 -7.44
C SER A 32 -13.35 11.19 -6.55
N ASN A 33 -12.24 11.10 -5.80
CA ASN A 33 -11.92 9.94 -4.96
C ASN A 33 -12.02 10.19 -3.45
N ARG A 34 -12.47 11.36 -2.98
CA ARG A 34 -12.52 11.67 -1.54
C ARG A 34 -13.39 10.70 -0.73
N ALA A 35 -14.60 10.41 -1.19
CA ALA A 35 -15.50 9.46 -0.50
C ALA A 35 -14.90 8.05 -0.45
N LYS A 36 -14.29 7.60 -1.55
CA LYS A 36 -13.61 6.30 -1.63
C LYS A 36 -12.39 6.23 -0.71
N PHE A 37 -11.66 7.34 -0.61
CA PHE A 37 -10.53 7.45 0.30
C PHE A 37 -10.96 7.37 1.77
N HIS A 38 -12.08 7.99 2.13
CA HIS A 38 -12.61 7.89 3.48
C HIS A 38 -12.96 6.43 3.84
N SER A 39 -13.65 5.71 2.96
CA SER A 39 -13.93 4.27 3.13
C SER A 39 -12.64 3.44 3.22
N PHE A 40 -11.63 3.79 2.43
CA PHE A 40 -10.32 3.13 2.50
C PHE A 40 -9.61 3.40 3.84
N ALA A 41 -9.64 4.63 4.33
CA ALA A 41 -9.07 4.97 5.63
C ALA A 41 -9.77 4.20 6.76
N GLN A 42 -11.10 4.08 6.71
CA GLN A 42 -11.86 3.24 7.64
C GLN A 42 -11.44 1.77 7.55
N LEU A 43 -11.25 1.23 6.34
CA LEU A 43 -10.75 -0.13 6.16
C LEU A 43 -9.38 -0.33 6.82
N ILE A 44 -8.45 0.62 6.66
CA ILE A 44 -7.15 0.55 7.34
C ILE A 44 -7.35 0.54 8.86
N VAL A 45 -8.20 1.40 9.42
CA VAL A 45 -8.50 1.39 10.87
C VAL A 45 -8.99 0.01 11.32
N SER A 46 -9.95 -0.55 10.59
CA SER A 46 -10.48 -1.88 10.89
C SER A 46 -9.40 -2.96 10.79
N LEU A 47 -8.52 -2.90 9.78
CA LEU A 47 -7.42 -3.85 9.64
C LEU A 47 -6.44 -3.75 10.81
N VAL A 48 -6.06 -2.54 11.20
CA VAL A 48 -5.12 -2.30 12.31
C VAL A 48 -5.70 -2.79 13.65
N ASN A 49 -7.00 -2.63 13.87
CA ASN A 49 -7.64 -2.97 15.14
C ASN A 49 -8.12 -4.42 15.22
N CYS A 50 -8.51 -5.02 14.10
CA CYS A 50 -9.18 -6.33 14.10
C CYS A 50 -8.30 -7.48 13.60
N VAL A 51 -7.24 -7.19 12.84
CA VAL A 51 -6.35 -8.25 12.35
C VAL A 51 -5.25 -8.48 13.38
N PRO A 52 -5.04 -9.71 13.88
CA PRO A 52 -3.99 -10.02 14.85
C PRO A 52 -2.61 -10.11 14.16
N LEU A 53 -2.28 -9.11 13.36
CA LEU A 53 -0.99 -8.94 12.69
C LEU A 53 -0.46 -7.54 13.01
N SER A 54 0.85 -7.43 13.17
CA SER A 54 1.48 -6.13 13.45
C SER A 54 1.39 -5.23 12.22
N PHE A 55 0.63 -4.13 12.31
CA PHE A 55 0.66 -3.10 11.28
C PHE A 55 1.98 -2.33 11.34
N ARG A 56 2.77 -2.36 10.25
CA ARG A 56 4.10 -1.76 10.19
C ARG A 56 4.09 -0.36 9.59
N ALA A 57 3.57 -0.23 8.37
CA ALA A 57 3.59 1.04 7.65
C ALA A 57 2.53 1.13 6.54
N VAL A 58 2.16 2.36 6.17
CA VAL A 58 1.53 2.68 4.89
C VAL A 58 2.53 3.44 4.03
N HIS A 59 2.78 2.95 2.83
CA HIS A 59 3.60 3.61 1.83
C HIS A 59 2.71 4.29 0.80
N TYR A 60 2.82 5.61 0.71
CA TYR A 60 2.21 6.39 -0.35
C TYR A 60 3.18 6.50 -1.50
N VAL A 61 2.76 6.09 -2.69
CA VAL A 61 3.62 6.09 -3.88
C VAL A 61 3.05 7.08 -4.89
N PHE A 62 3.77 8.17 -5.13
CA PHE A 62 3.39 9.19 -6.10
C PHE A 62 4.23 9.06 -7.37
N GLY A 63 3.58 9.31 -8.51
CA GLY A 63 4.26 9.33 -9.81
C GLY A 63 5.04 10.63 -10.01
N PRO A 64 5.95 10.66 -11.00
CA PRO A 64 6.89 11.77 -11.22
C PRO A 64 6.22 13.12 -11.55
N ASN A 65 4.93 13.12 -11.89
CA ASN A 65 4.18 14.33 -12.19
C ASN A 65 3.60 15.03 -10.94
N HIS A 66 3.87 14.52 -9.73
CA HIS A 66 3.38 15.12 -8.48
C HIS A 66 4.49 15.93 -7.81
N SER A 67 4.22 17.19 -7.49
CA SER A 67 5.15 17.97 -6.67
C SER A 67 5.03 17.58 -5.19
N TRP A 68 6.13 17.65 -4.44
CA TRP A 68 6.13 17.51 -2.97
C TRP A 68 5.12 18.44 -2.28
N ARG A 69 4.90 19.63 -2.84
CA ARG A 69 3.92 20.59 -2.35
C ARG A 69 2.50 20.04 -2.46
N ASP A 70 2.14 19.46 -3.61
CA ASP A 70 0.81 18.85 -3.82
C ASP A 70 0.58 17.64 -2.91
N ILE A 71 1.65 16.90 -2.64
CA ILE A 71 1.64 15.72 -1.77
C ILE A 71 1.40 16.10 -0.32
N ILE A 72 2.19 17.04 0.23
CA ILE A 72 2.04 17.51 1.62
C ILE A 72 0.69 18.19 1.84
N LEU A 73 0.21 18.93 0.83
CA LEU A 73 -1.10 19.56 0.86
C LEU A 73 -2.24 18.59 0.56
N SER A 74 -1.94 17.33 0.22
CA SER A 74 -2.96 16.34 -0.08
C SER A 74 -3.88 16.16 1.13
N TRP A 75 -5.17 16.33 0.87
CA TRP A 75 -6.23 16.13 1.85
C TRP A 75 -6.19 14.72 2.46
N GLU A 76 -5.73 13.74 1.69
CA GLU A 76 -5.63 12.34 2.08
C GLU A 76 -4.65 12.11 3.24
N LEU A 77 -3.45 12.71 3.17
CA LEU A 77 -2.49 12.63 4.27
C LEU A 77 -3.02 13.34 5.53
N ARG A 78 -3.78 14.44 5.37
CA ARG A 78 -4.43 15.11 6.52
C ARG A 78 -5.51 14.24 7.15
N VAL A 79 -6.32 13.57 6.35
CA VAL A 79 -7.36 12.64 6.82
C VAL A 79 -6.74 11.46 7.54
N LEU A 80 -5.68 10.87 7.01
CA LEU A 80 -4.97 9.82 7.74
C LEU A 80 -4.38 10.34 9.05
N GLY A 81 -3.75 11.51 9.02
CA GLY A 81 -3.22 12.14 10.24
C GLY A 81 -4.30 12.41 11.28
N GLY A 82 -5.53 12.70 10.86
CA GLY A 82 -6.68 12.90 11.74
C GLY A 82 -7.27 11.59 12.27
N ILE A 83 -7.50 10.60 11.40
CA ILE A 83 -8.14 9.32 11.75
C ILE A 83 -7.25 8.46 12.64
N PHE A 84 -5.95 8.46 12.37
CA PHE A 84 -5.01 7.56 13.02
C PHE A 84 -4.08 8.27 14.01
N GLY A 85 -4.21 9.59 14.13
CA GLY A 85 -3.42 10.42 15.03
C GLY A 85 -1.91 10.26 14.84
N ILE A 86 -1.19 10.25 15.96
CA ILE A 86 0.28 10.15 16.02
C ILE A 86 0.78 8.83 15.42
N LEU A 87 0.00 7.76 15.55
CA LEU A 87 0.44 6.40 15.21
C LEU A 87 0.68 6.21 13.71
N MET A 88 -0.13 6.87 12.86
CA MET A 88 0.14 6.87 11.42
C MET A 88 1.13 7.94 10.98
N LYS A 89 1.29 9.06 11.71
CA LYS A 89 2.37 10.00 11.39
C LYS A 89 3.74 9.33 11.46
N GLN A 90 3.93 8.39 12.38
CA GLN A 90 5.17 7.62 12.53
C GLN A 90 5.28 6.44 11.56
N LYS A 91 4.15 5.98 10.99
CA LYS A 91 4.07 4.78 10.14
C LYS A 91 3.71 5.08 8.69
N THR A 92 3.64 6.36 8.30
CA THR A 92 3.39 6.77 6.92
C THR A 92 4.73 7.11 6.27
N VAL A 93 5.04 6.42 5.19
CA VAL A 93 6.22 6.67 4.36
C VAL A 93 5.74 7.18 3.01
N VAL A 94 6.36 8.24 2.51
CA VAL A 94 5.99 8.84 1.23
C VAL A 94 7.14 8.67 0.26
N HIS A 95 6.83 8.09 -0.90
CA HIS A 95 7.75 7.87 -2.01
C HIS A 95 7.32 8.75 -3.18
N VAL A 96 8.27 9.47 -3.74
CA VAL A 96 8.08 10.42 -4.83
C VAL A 96 9.16 10.17 -5.86
N GLU A 97 8.77 10.15 -7.14
CA GLU A 97 9.66 10.07 -8.32
C GLU A 97 10.45 8.76 -8.53
N SER A 98 11.04 8.16 -7.50
CA SER A 98 11.85 6.94 -7.61
C SER A 98 11.17 5.71 -7.01
N PHE A 99 10.92 4.69 -7.84
CA PHE A 99 10.46 3.38 -7.38
C PHE A 99 11.59 2.50 -6.86
N GLU A 100 12.85 2.82 -7.15
CA GLU A 100 14.01 2.08 -6.62
C GLU A 100 14.08 2.20 -5.11
N ASP A 101 13.86 3.42 -4.59
CA ASP A 101 13.82 3.68 -3.15
C ASP A 101 12.67 2.93 -2.47
N LEU A 102 11.51 2.83 -3.12
CA LEU A 102 10.39 2.02 -2.64
C LEU A 102 10.78 0.55 -2.52
N VAL A 103 11.34 -0.05 -3.58
CA VAL A 103 11.71 -1.47 -3.59
C VAL A 103 12.82 -1.74 -2.57
N LEU A 104 13.84 -0.89 -2.50
CA LEU A 104 14.93 -1.00 -1.54
C LEU A 104 14.43 -0.89 -0.10
N ASN A 105 13.59 0.11 0.20
CA ASN A 105 13.03 0.30 1.52
C ASN A 105 12.16 -0.91 1.94
N LEU A 106 11.32 -1.40 1.03
CA LEU A 106 10.48 -2.57 1.27
C LEU A 106 11.31 -3.84 1.54
N GLY A 107 12.39 -4.03 0.79
CA GLY A 107 13.33 -5.13 0.97
C GLY A 107 14.07 -5.06 2.31
N VAL A 108 14.67 -3.91 2.62
CA VAL A 108 15.52 -3.74 3.82
C VAL A 108 14.69 -3.70 5.11
N ALA A 109 13.60 -2.94 5.13
CA ALA A 109 12.83 -2.71 6.35
C ALA A 109 11.83 -3.83 6.67
N TYR A 110 11.32 -4.53 5.65
CA TYR A 110 10.24 -5.50 5.82
C TYR A 110 10.52 -6.88 5.20
N GLY A 111 11.64 -7.06 4.51
CA GLY A 111 11.97 -8.34 3.85
C GLY A 111 11.07 -8.65 2.66
N ILE A 112 10.51 -7.62 2.00
CA ILE A 112 9.65 -7.78 0.83
C ILE A 112 10.52 -7.70 -0.42
N SER A 113 10.69 -8.84 -1.10
CA SER A 113 11.45 -8.93 -2.35
C SER A 113 10.72 -8.26 -3.53
N SER A 114 11.49 -7.84 -4.53
CA SER A 114 10.96 -7.17 -5.74
C SER A 114 9.92 -8.01 -6.50
N ASN A 115 10.03 -9.33 -6.50
CA ASN A 115 9.05 -10.24 -7.10
C ASN A 115 7.70 -10.29 -6.38
N ASN A 116 7.57 -9.65 -5.22
CA ASN A 116 6.30 -9.46 -4.50
C ASN A 116 5.74 -8.05 -4.67
N ILE A 117 6.37 -7.19 -5.49
CA ILE A 117 5.97 -5.82 -5.75
C ILE A 117 5.53 -5.71 -7.21
N PRO A 118 4.39 -5.04 -7.52
CA PRO A 118 3.95 -4.87 -8.91
C PRO A 118 5.01 -4.24 -9.80
N ALA A 119 5.07 -4.69 -11.05
CA ALA A 119 5.90 -4.05 -12.07
C ALA A 119 5.58 -2.55 -12.24
N THR A 120 4.33 -2.13 -12.01
CA THR A 120 3.92 -0.72 -12.04
C THR A 120 4.53 0.13 -10.93
N LEU A 121 5.14 -0.49 -9.92
CA LEU A 121 5.79 0.13 -8.77
C LEU A 121 7.28 -0.26 -8.68
N GLY A 122 7.91 -0.63 -9.80
CA GLY A 122 9.33 -0.96 -9.88
C GLY A 122 9.70 -2.39 -9.45
N GLY A 123 8.73 -3.23 -9.11
CA GLY A 123 8.98 -4.65 -8.82
C GLY A 123 8.93 -5.53 -10.08
N SER A 124 8.77 -6.84 -9.86
CA SER A 124 8.64 -7.84 -10.94
C SER A 124 7.40 -8.74 -10.79
N LEU A 125 6.49 -8.41 -9.87
CA LEU A 125 5.23 -9.12 -9.74
C LEU A 125 4.33 -8.83 -10.94
N ASP A 126 3.86 -9.91 -11.55
CA ASP A 126 2.96 -9.85 -12.70
C ASP A 126 1.61 -9.24 -12.33
N SER A 127 1.09 -8.42 -13.23
CA SER A 127 -0.25 -7.85 -13.18
C SER A 127 -1.37 -8.90 -13.11
N GLU A 128 -1.16 -10.09 -13.68
CA GLU A 128 -2.12 -11.20 -13.62
C GLU A 128 -2.09 -11.95 -12.29
N TYR A 129 -1.03 -11.78 -11.50
CA TYR A 129 -0.84 -12.53 -10.24
C TYR A 129 -1.99 -12.34 -9.26
N CYS A 130 -2.53 -11.11 -9.12
CA CYS A 130 -3.67 -10.89 -8.23
C CYS A 130 -4.90 -11.73 -8.64
N GLY A 131 -5.14 -11.90 -9.94
CA GLY A 131 -6.21 -12.76 -10.45
C GLY A 131 -5.95 -14.22 -10.11
N GLN A 132 -4.75 -14.72 -10.43
CA GLN A 132 -4.34 -16.11 -10.15
C GLN A 132 -4.35 -16.43 -8.64
N TRP A 133 -3.92 -15.49 -7.80
CA TRP A 133 -3.92 -15.62 -6.35
C TRP A 133 -5.34 -15.69 -5.78
N LEU A 134 -6.27 -14.88 -6.28
CA LEU A 134 -7.68 -14.94 -5.88
C LEU A 134 -8.35 -16.24 -6.33
N THR A 135 -8.07 -16.69 -7.55
CA THR A 135 -8.62 -17.93 -8.12
C THR A 135 -8.19 -19.16 -7.31
N SER A 136 -6.90 -19.28 -7.00
CA SER A 136 -6.37 -20.39 -6.20
C SER A 136 -6.94 -20.45 -4.78
N ARG A 137 -7.18 -19.29 -4.14
CA ARG A 137 -7.79 -19.20 -2.81
C ARG A 137 -9.28 -19.53 -2.78
N ARG A 138 -9.98 -19.32 -3.91
CA ARG A 138 -11.41 -19.63 -4.04
C ARG A 138 -11.66 -21.11 -4.34
N GLY A 139 -10.61 -21.91 -4.54
CA GLY A 139 -10.73 -23.31 -4.96
C GLY A 139 -11.37 -23.46 -6.34
N ILE A 140 -11.36 -22.39 -7.14
CA ILE A 140 -11.85 -22.42 -8.52
C ILE A 140 -10.67 -22.93 -9.34
N ASN A 141 -10.59 -24.24 -9.51
CA ASN A 141 -9.65 -24.83 -10.48
C ASN A 141 -10.12 -24.42 -11.87
N THR A 142 -9.32 -23.61 -12.57
CA THR A 142 -9.40 -23.44 -14.02
C THR A 142 -8.70 -24.59 -14.71
#